data_AF-A0A0Q6T2L1-F1
#
_entry.id   AF-A0A0Q6T2L1-F1
#
_cell.length_a   1.000
_cell.length_b   1.000
_cell.length_c   1.000
_cell.angle_alpha   90.00
_cell.angle_beta   90.00
_cell.angle_gamma   90.00
#
_symmetry.space_group_name_H-M   'P 1'
#
loop_
_entity.id
_entity.type
_entity.pdbx_description
1 polymer ?
#
loop_
_entity_poly.entity_id
_entity_poly.type
_entity_poly.pdbx_seq_one_letter_code
_entity_poly.pdbx_strand_id
1 'polypeptide(L)'
;MATLSTPTITLGAVNGSKRDVTVAGTMTFDASDVGRTYRLQIELFGEDLAGDHLPSGDGGADDLISTFTWLAGGLLLRPYKAVSVLTAGSVNYSEKRAIDTAKLDEDAGTEIVGWADIHTPIIMPRSDEVYAQVTLGMSPVSKRSVTTQAGLGV
;
A
#
# COMPACT_ATOMS: atom_id res chain seq x y z
N MET A 1 -13.75 18.97 10.39
CA MET A 1 -14.03 17.73 9.66
C MET A 1 -12.82 16.85 9.80
N ALA A 2 -13.00 15.53 9.91
CA ALA A 2 -11.89 14.60 9.99
C ALA A 2 -10.97 14.72 8.76
N THR A 3 -9.65 14.69 8.97
CA THR A 3 -8.64 14.77 7.90
C THR A 3 -7.58 13.69 8.05
N LEU A 4 -6.99 13.29 6.91
CA LEU A 4 -5.84 12.39 6.86
C LEU A 4 -4.59 13.13 6.39
N SER A 5 -3.45 12.85 7.03
CA SER A 5 -2.15 13.16 6.45
C SER A 5 -1.87 12.26 5.25
N THR A 6 -0.93 12.64 4.40
CA THR A 6 -0.32 11.71 3.44
C THR A 6 0.25 10.52 4.21
N PRO A 7 -0.16 9.27 3.89
CA PRO A 7 0.40 8.10 4.53
C PRO A 7 1.84 7.85 4.06
N THR A 8 2.63 7.22 4.90
CA THR A 8 3.95 6.69 4.56
C THR A 8 3.83 5.17 4.44
N ILE A 9 4.36 4.62 3.35
CA ILE A 9 4.57 3.19 3.17
C ILE A 9 6.04 2.87 3.45
N THR A 10 6.31 1.76 4.11
CA THR A 10 7.67 1.27 4.35
C THR A 10 7.72 -0.22 4.07
N LEU A 11 8.64 -0.59 3.17
CA LEU A 11 8.90 -1.97 2.80
C LEU A 11 10.09 -2.49 3.61
N GLY A 12 9.83 -3.52 4.42
CA GLY A 12 10.86 -4.21 5.19
C GLY A 12 11.67 -5.20 4.35
N ALA A 13 12.60 -5.88 5.02
CA ALA A 13 13.35 -6.97 4.41
C ALA A 13 12.41 -8.12 4.00
N VAL A 14 12.81 -8.82 2.94
CA VAL A 14 12.14 -10.06 2.50
C VAL A 14 12.49 -11.18 3.48
N ASN A 15 11.49 -11.93 3.92
CA ASN A 15 11.63 -13.11 4.77
C ASN A 15 10.84 -14.27 4.16
N GLY A 16 11.54 -15.19 3.50
CA GLY A 16 10.91 -16.22 2.67
C GLY A 16 10.18 -15.60 1.48
N SER A 17 8.95 -16.04 1.19
CA SER A 17 8.09 -15.46 0.13
C SER A 17 7.28 -14.24 0.60
N LYS A 18 7.65 -13.61 1.71
CA LYS A 18 6.90 -12.49 2.28
C LYS A 18 7.77 -11.29 2.55
N ARG A 19 7.16 -10.12 2.43
CA ARG A 19 7.74 -8.83 2.80
C ARG A 19 6.82 -8.13 3.78
N ASP A 20 7.43 -7.58 4.82
CA ASP A 20 6.73 -6.76 5.79
C ASP A 20 6.41 -5.39 5.18
N VAL A 21 5.13 -5.08 5.01
CA VAL A 21 4.66 -3.77 4.55
C VAL A 21 4.05 -3.04 5.73
N THR A 22 4.57 -1.85 6.01
CA THR A 22 4.06 -0.97 7.08
C THR A 22 3.45 0.27 6.45
N VAL A 23 2.19 0.57 6.80
CA VAL A 23 1.51 1.80 6.40
C VAL A 23 1.20 2.61 7.65
N ALA A 24 1.66 3.86 7.68
CA ALA A 24 1.50 4.73 8.84
C ALA A 24 1.07 6.15 8.43
N GLY A 25 0.43 6.86 9.35
CA GLY A 25 0.02 8.24 9.15
C GLY A 25 -0.75 8.80 10.33
N THR A 26 -1.32 9.99 10.14
CA THR A 26 -2.06 10.71 11.18
C THR A 26 -3.50 10.98 10.72
N MET A 27 -4.46 10.65 11.57
CA MET A 27 -5.84 11.11 11.48
C MET A 27 -6.00 12.31 12.41
N THR A 28 -6.68 13.37 11.97
CA THR A 28 -7.00 14.51 12.83
C THR A 28 -8.51 14.70 12.88
N PHE A 29 -9.05 14.83 14.09
CA PHE A 29 -10.47 14.97 14.39
C PHE A 29 -10.73 16.31 15.07
N ASP A 30 -11.84 16.96 14.74
CA ASP A 30 -12.25 18.18 15.41
C ASP A 30 -13.27 17.94 16.53
N ALA A 31 -13.72 19.01 17.19
CA ALA A 31 -14.74 18.92 18.23
C ALA A 31 -16.09 18.38 17.72
N SER A 32 -16.41 18.57 16.44
CA SER A 32 -17.63 18.04 15.82
C SER A 32 -17.57 16.53 15.56
N ASP A 33 -16.37 15.95 15.62
CA ASP A 33 -16.12 14.53 15.41
C ASP A 33 -16.27 13.69 16.70
N VAL A 34 -16.29 14.33 17.87
CA VAL A 34 -16.39 13.64 19.17
C VAL A 34 -17.72 12.87 19.28
N GLY A 35 -17.62 11.62 19.74
CA GLY A 35 -18.75 10.69 19.86
C GLY A 35 -19.09 9.93 18.58
N ARG A 36 -18.42 10.21 17.46
CA ARG A 36 -18.60 9.50 16.19
C ARG A 36 -17.65 8.32 16.06
N THR A 37 -18.00 7.38 15.17
CA THR A 37 -17.16 6.22 14.84
C THR A 37 -16.89 6.16 13.35
N TYR A 38 -15.62 6.24 12.98
CA TYR A 38 -15.13 6.21 11.62
C TYR A 38 -14.66 4.79 11.24
N ARG A 39 -14.58 4.52 9.93
CA ARG A 39 -13.99 3.28 9.37
C ARG A 39 -12.69 3.60 8.66
N LEU A 40 -11.55 3.17 9.21
CA LEU A 40 -10.24 3.32 8.58
C LEU A 40 -9.98 2.12 7.66
N GLN A 41 -9.77 2.36 6.38
CA GLN A 41 -9.43 1.38 5.35
C GLN A 41 -8.01 1.67 4.85
N ILE A 42 -7.26 0.62 4.57
CA ILE A 42 -5.91 0.68 4.02
C ILE A 42 -5.86 -0.34 2.89
N GLU A 43 -5.60 0.15 1.69
CA GLU A 43 -5.46 -0.61 0.46
C GLU A 43 -4.09 -0.33 -0.13
N LEU A 44 -3.47 -1.36 -0.70
CA LEU A 44 -2.22 -1.27 -1.44
C LEU A 44 -2.52 -1.50 -2.90
N PHE A 45 -1.90 -0.70 -3.74
CA PHE A 45 -2.03 -0.74 -5.17
C PHE A 45 -0.64 -0.75 -5.82
N GLY A 46 -0.56 -1.37 -6.99
CA GLY A 46 0.51 -1.15 -7.96
C GLY A 46 0.19 0.12 -8.74
N GLU A 47 1.19 0.94 -9.01
CA GLU A 47 0.99 2.13 -9.84
C GLU A 47 1.29 1.80 -11.30
N ASP A 48 0.32 2.07 -12.18
CA ASP A 48 0.51 1.99 -13.64
C ASP A 48 0.87 3.39 -14.16
N LEU A 49 2.16 3.62 -14.39
CA LEU A 49 2.72 4.87 -14.89
C LEU A 49 2.93 4.81 -16.40
N ALA A 50 2.38 5.74 -17.17
CA ALA A 50 2.67 5.84 -18.60
C ALA A 50 4.19 5.88 -18.90
N GLY A 51 4.72 4.79 -19.45
CA GLY A 51 6.14 4.61 -19.76
C GLY A 51 6.93 3.70 -18.82
N ASP A 52 6.28 3.11 -17.82
CA ASP A 52 6.77 1.90 -17.17
C ASP A 52 6.77 0.73 -18.17
N HIS A 53 7.58 -0.27 -17.86
CA HIS A 53 7.72 -1.44 -18.71
C HIS A 53 6.69 -2.48 -18.31
N LEU A 54 5.38 -2.18 -18.41
CA LEU A 54 4.31 -3.11 -18.02
C LEU A 54 4.53 -4.54 -18.57
N PRO A 55 4.17 -5.60 -17.84
CA PRO A 55 3.89 -6.89 -18.44
C PRO A 55 2.74 -6.70 -19.43
N SER A 56 2.80 -7.40 -20.55
CA SER A 56 2.01 -7.15 -21.77
C SER A 56 0.49 -7.46 -21.65
N GLY A 57 -0.11 -7.30 -20.48
CA GLY A 57 -1.46 -7.75 -20.16
C GLY A 57 -2.35 -6.78 -19.37
N ASP A 58 -1.84 -5.69 -18.79
CA ASP A 58 -2.68 -4.77 -18.01
C ASP A 58 -3.12 -3.52 -18.81
N GLY A 59 -4.34 -3.08 -18.52
CA GLY A 59 -5.12 -2.09 -19.24
C GLY A 59 -5.10 -0.71 -18.59
N GLY A 60 -3.94 -0.20 -18.17
CA GLY A 60 -3.75 1.22 -17.88
C GLY A 60 -4.29 1.69 -16.51
N ALA A 61 -4.50 0.80 -15.53
CA ALA A 61 -5.16 1.16 -14.27
C ALA A 61 -4.46 0.56 -13.05
N ASP A 62 -4.23 1.41 -12.04
CA ASP A 62 -3.64 1.01 -10.75
C ASP A 62 -4.27 -0.29 -10.19
N ASP A 63 -3.43 -1.32 -10.05
CA ASP A 63 -3.86 -2.68 -9.72
C ASP A 63 -4.01 -2.88 -8.21
N LEU A 64 -5.15 -3.41 -7.74
CA LEU A 64 -5.36 -3.65 -6.30
C LEU A 64 -4.56 -4.89 -5.83
N ILE A 65 -3.46 -4.63 -5.12
CA ILE A 65 -2.56 -5.66 -4.59
C ILE A 65 -3.06 -6.29 -3.29
N SER A 66 -3.48 -5.45 -2.33
CA SER A 66 -3.83 -5.94 -1.00
C SER A 66 -4.74 -5.01 -0.23
N THR A 67 -5.77 -5.57 0.41
CA THR A 67 -6.58 -4.86 1.40
C THR A 67 -6.17 -5.31 2.81
N PHE A 68 -5.80 -4.37 3.67
CA PHE A 68 -5.57 -4.68 5.08
C PHE A 68 -6.90 -5.14 5.68
N THR A 69 -6.86 -6.28 6.39
CA THR A 69 -8.03 -6.79 7.10
C THR A 69 -7.79 -6.76 8.60
N TRP A 70 -8.81 -6.42 9.38
CA TRP A 70 -8.78 -6.31 10.83
C TRP A 70 -9.71 -7.35 11.46
N LEU A 71 -9.28 -7.94 12.57
CA LEU A 71 -10.11 -8.84 13.34
C LEU A 71 -11.12 -8.03 14.15
N ALA A 72 -12.41 -8.16 13.84
CA ALA A 72 -13.47 -7.58 14.66
C ALA A 72 -14.09 -8.65 15.55
N GLY A 73 -13.92 -8.51 16.87
CA GLY A 73 -14.77 -9.12 17.90
C GLY A 73 -15.14 -10.60 17.70
N GLY A 74 -14.16 -11.46 17.46
CA GLY A 74 -14.34 -12.92 17.60
C GLY A 74 -13.78 -13.76 16.46
N LEU A 75 -14.13 -13.50 15.20
CA LEU A 75 -13.70 -14.35 14.06
C LEU A 75 -13.77 -13.68 12.67
N LEU A 76 -14.38 -12.50 12.53
CA LEU A 76 -14.60 -11.89 11.22
C LEU A 76 -13.50 -10.89 10.87
N LEU A 77 -12.77 -11.17 9.79
CA LEU A 77 -11.88 -10.23 9.13
C LEU A 77 -12.72 -9.17 8.40
N ARG A 78 -12.59 -7.91 8.81
CA ARG A 78 -13.20 -6.76 8.14
C ARG A 78 -12.14 -6.00 7.36
N PRO A 79 -12.44 -5.44 6.18
CA PRO A 79 -11.50 -4.62 5.42
C PRO A 79 -11.36 -3.19 5.99
N TYR A 80 -11.74 -2.96 7.25
CA TYR A 80 -11.58 -1.68 7.93
C TYR A 80 -11.38 -1.87 9.45
N LYS A 81 -10.74 -0.87 10.07
CA LYS A 81 -10.67 -0.69 11.53
C LYS A 81 -11.72 0.33 11.97
N ALA A 82 -12.49 0.02 13.02
CA ALA A 82 -13.38 1.01 13.62
C ALA A 82 -12.57 1.97 14.51
N VAL A 83 -12.76 3.27 14.34
CA VAL A 83 -12.09 4.33 15.10
C VAL A 83 -13.16 5.18 15.79
N SER A 84 -13.35 4.96 17.10
CA SER A 84 -14.28 5.76 17.91
C SER A 84 -13.56 6.99 18.47
N VAL A 85 -14.09 8.18 18.16
CA VAL A 85 -13.49 9.45 18.55
C VAL A 85 -14.02 9.86 19.93
N LEU A 86 -13.18 9.74 20.96
CA LEU A 86 -13.53 10.13 22.33
C LEU A 86 -13.18 11.58 22.64
N THR A 87 -12.17 12.13 21.96
CA THR A 87 -11.68 13.50 22.12
C THR A 87 -11.19 14.05 20.78
N ALA A 88 -11.33 15.35 20.57
CA ALA A 88 -10.72 16.03 19.42
C ALA A 88 -9.19 15.98 19.51
N GLY A 89 -8.52 15.98 18.35
CA GLY A 89 -7.06 15.94 18.25
C GLY A 89 -6.55 14.98 17.18
N SER A 90 -5.24 14.75 17.20
CA SER A 90 -4.56 13.89 16.24
C SER A 90 -4.30 12.50 16.82
N VAL A 91 -4.51 11.47 16.00
CA VAL A 91 -4.32 10.06 16.33
C VAL A 91 -3.47 9.42 15.24
N ASN A 92 -2.36 8.83 15.64
CA ASN A 92 -1.50 8.09 14.72
C ASN A 92 -2.06 6.69 14.47
N TYR A 93 -1.96 6.23 13.24
CA TYR A 93 -2.14 4.82 12.87
C TYR A 93 -0.84 4.29 12.29
N SER A 94 -0.57 3.01 12.54
CA SER A 94 0.55 2.28 11.97
C SER A 94 0.13 0.82 11.90
N GLU A 95 0.02 0.28 10.70
CA GLU A 95 -0.34 -1.11 10.50
C GLU A 95 0.72 -1.82 9.68
N LYS A 96 1.14 -2.99 10.18
CA LYS A 96 2.18 -3.82 9.58
C LYS A 96 1.58 -5.17 9.18
N ARG A 97 1.83 -5.58 7.93
CA ARG A 97 1.39 -6.87 7.40
C ARG A 97 2.50 -7.53 6.58
N ALA A 98 2.67 -8.83 6.78
CA ALA A 98 3.49 -9.66 5.91
C ALA A 98 2.67 -10.03 4.66
N ILE A 99 3.06 -9.47 3.51
CA ILE A 99 2.41 -9.66 2.22
C ILE A 99 3.30 -10.52 1.35
N ASP A 100 2.70 -11.38 0.54
CA ASP A 100 3.43 -12.23 -0.40
C ASP A 100 4.19 -11.35 -1.41
N THR A 101 5.47 -11.63 -1.63
CA THR A 101 6.28 -10.86 -2.58
C THR A 101 5.72 -10.96 -4.00
N ALA A 102 5.12 -12.09 -4.37
CA ALA A 102 4.50 -12.26 -5.68
C ALA A 102 3.20 -11.44 -5.85
N LYS A 103 2.64 -10.89 -4.77
CA LYS A 103 1.52 -9.94 -4.85
C LYS A 103 2.00 -8.50 -4.96
N LEU A 104 3.20 -8.21 -4.43
CA LEU A 104 3.82 -6.89 -4.53
C LEU A 104 4.54 -6.70 -5.87
N ASP A 105 4.72 -7.79 -6.62
CA ASP A 105 5.24 -7.87 -7.98
C ASP A 105 4.10 -7.61 -8.95
N GLU A 106 3.85 -6.32 -9.22
CA GLU A 106 2.85 -5.90 -10.22
C GLU A 106 3.42 -6.05 -11.64
N ASP A 107 4.74 -5.90 -11.78
CA ASP A 107 5.42 -5.76 -13.06
C ASP A 107 6.27 -7.00 -13.42
N ALA A 108 5.68 -8.19 -13.21
CA ALA A 108 6.40 -9.46 -13.26
C ALA A 108 7.21 -9.66 -14.55
N GLY A 109 8.54 -9.79 -14.40
CA GLY A 109 9.43 -10.01 -15.53
C GLY A 109 10.85 -9.51 -15.31
N THR A 110 11.62 -9.54 -16.39
CA THR A 110 12.99 -9.01 -16.42
C THR A 110 13.17 -8.14 -17.64
N GLU A 111 13.91 -7.05 -17.50
CA GLU A 111 14.30 -6.18 -18.60
C GLU A 111 15.76 -6.40 -18.98
N ILE A 112 16.06 -6.23 -20.27
CA ILE A 112 17.44 -6.25 -20.78
C ILE A 112 18.01 -4.84 -20.60
N VAL A 113 18.88 -4.67 -19.61
CA VAL A 113 19.52 -3.38 -19.29
C VAL A 113 20.81 -3.14 -20.08
N GLY A 114 21.25 -4.15 -20.84
CA GLY A 114 22.43 -4.06 -21.67
C GLY A 114 22.81 -5.38 -22.31
N TRP A 115 23.88 -5.36 -23.09
CA TRP A 115 24.43 -6.53 -23.75
C TRP A 115 25.90 -6.63 -23.37
N ALA A 116 26.29 -7.75 -22.78
CA ALA A 116 27.69 -8.08 -22.56
C ALA A 116 28.33 -8.63 -23.86
N ASP A 117 29.65 -8.82 -23.85
CA ASP A 117 30.40 -9.35 -24.98
C ASP A 117 29.76 -10.64 -25.54
N ILE A 118 29.70 -10.74 -26.87
CA ILE A 118 29.07 -11.83 -27.63
C ILE A 118 27.56 -11.97 -27.34
N HIS A 119 26.78 -10.90 -27.58
CA HIS A 119 25.30 -10.94 -27.62
C HIS A 119 24.64 -11.59 -26.39
N THR A 120 25.27 -11.53 -25.22
CA THR A 120 24.67 -12.07 -24.00
C THR A 120 23.89 -10.95 -23.31
N PRO A 121 22.55 -11.02 -23.23
CA PRO A 121 21.77 -9.98 -22.58
C PRO A 121 22.04 -9.94 -21.08
N ILE A 122 22.24 -8.74 -20.55
CA ILE A 122 22.26 -8.48 -19.11
C ILE A 122 20.82 -8.23 -18.71
N ILE A 123 20.25 -9.17 -17.96
CA ILE A 123 18.86 -9.10 -17.47
C ILE A 123 18.83 -8.61 -16.02
N MET A 124 17.90 -7.72 -15.71
CA MET A 124 17.56 -7.31 -14.36
C MET A 124 16.07 -7.52 -14.10
N PRO A 125 15.66 -7.87 -12.87
CA PRO A 125 14.25 -7.81 -12.49
C PRO A 125 13.72 -6.40 -12.70
N ARG A 126 12.46 -6.29 -13.15
CA ARG A 126 11.78 -4.99 -13.17
C ARG A 126 11.61 -4.47 -11.74
N SER A 127 11.61 -3.16 -11.60
CA SER A 127 11.26 -2.53 -10.33
C SER A 127 9.74 -2.46 -10.26
N ASP A 128 9.16 -2.90 -9.15
CA ASP A 128 7.73 -2.79 -8.91
C ASP A 128 7.41 -1.48 -8.18
N GLU A 129 6.36 -0.78 -8.58
CA GLU A 129 5.92 0.46 -7.95
C GLU A 129 4.68 0.23 -7.09
N VAL A 130 4.79 0.37 -5.76
CA VAL A 130 3.65 0.19 -4.85
C VAL A 130 3.32 1.45 -4.06
N TYR A 131 2.04 1.70 -3.84
CA TYR A 131 1.56 2.77 -2.98
C TYR A 131 0.40 2.34 -2.08
N ALA A 132 0.18 3.07 -0.99
CA ALA A 132 -0.94 2.86 -0.08
C ALA A 132 -2.01 3.93 -0.26
N GLN A 133 -3.28 3.53 -0.37
CA GLN A 133 -4.43 4.41 -0.23
C GLN A 133 -5.07 4.18 1.14
N VAL A 134 -5.21 5.25 1.91
CA VAL A 134 -5.86 5.23 3.21
C VAL A 134 -7.14 6.05 3.14
N THR A 135 -8.26 5.43 3.54
CA THR A 135 -9.59 6.03 3.49
C THR A 135 -10.23 6.02 4.87
N LEU A 136 -10.81 7.14 5.29
CA LEU A 136 -11.52 7.27 6.56
C LEU A 136 -13.01 7.52 6.32
N GLY A 137 -13.84 6.51 6.59
CA GLY A 137 -15.26 6.47 6.27
C GLY A 137 -16.17 7.05 7.35
N MET A 138 -16.91 8.10 6.98
CA MET A 138 -18.19 8.59 7.54
C MET A 138 -18.69 9.76 6.67
N SER A 139 -17.74 10.57 6.20
CA SER A 139 -17.73 11.33 4.95
C SER A 139 -16.34 11.05 4.37
N PRO A 140 -16.22 10.20 3.33
CA PRO A 140 -14.95 9.56 3.02
C PRO A 140 -13.89 10.59 2.63
N VAL A 141 -12.77 10.56 3.36
CA VAL A 141 -11.53 11.28 3.01
C VAL A 141 -10.49 10.23 2.68
N SER A 142 -9.85 10.37 1.52
CA SER A 142 -8.81 9.44 1.05
C SER A 142 -7.49 10.17 0.79
N LYS A 143 -6.38 9.52 1.11
CA LYS A 143 -5.02 9.99 0.81
C LYS A 143 -4.15 8.85 0.31
N ARG A 144 -3.36 9.14 -0.72
CA ARG A 144 -2.39 8.25 -1.35
C ARG A 144 -0.99 8.53 -0.80
N SER A 145 -0.18 7.51 -0.54
CA SER A 145 1.25 7.68 -0.25
C SER A 145 2.00 8.09 -1.51
N VAL A 146 3.26 8.49 -1.36
CA VAL A 146 4.21 8.44 -2.48
C VAL A 146 4.47 6.98 -2.83
N THR A 147 4.69 6.72 -4.11
CA THR A 147 5.06 5.41 -4.64
C THR A 147 6.43 4.99 -4.13
N THR A 148 6.56 3.71 -3.78
CA THR A 148 7.79 3.12 -3.26
C THR A 148 8.13 1.89 -4.07
N GLN A 149 9.40 1.74 -4.42
CA GLN A 149 9.86 0.61 -5.22
C GLN A 149 9.95 -0.66 -4.37
N ALA A 150 9.26 -1.71 -4.79
CA ALA A 150 9.19 -3.01 -4.15
C ALA A 150 10.11 -4.06 -4.78
N GLY A 151 11.36 -3.73 -5.13
CA GLY A 151 12.26 -4.72 -5.76
C GLY A 151 12.54 -5.97 -4.89
N LEU A 152 12.83 -7.12 -5.51
CA LEU A 152 13.33 -8.31 -4.81
C LEU A 152 14.72 -8.01 -4.24
N GLY A 153 14.83 -7.94 -2.91
CA GLY A 153 16.12 -7.78 -2.26
C GLY A 153 16.97 -9.03 -2.48
N VAL A 154 18.05 -8.90 -3.27
CA VAL A 154 19.16 -9.86 -3.35
C VAL A 154 20.03 -9.79 -2.09
#